data_AF-A0A364XZQ3-F1
#
_entry.id   AF-A0A364XZQ3-F1
#
_cell.length_a   1.000
_cell.length_b   1.000
_cell.length_c   1.000
_cell.angle_alpha   90.00
_cell.angle_beta   90.00
_cell.angle_gamma   90.00
#
_symmetry.space_group_name_H-M   'P 1'
#
loop_
_entity.id
_entity.type
_entity.pdbx_description
1 polymer ?
#
loop_
_entity_poly.entity_id
_entity_poly.type
_entity_poly.pdbx_seq_one_letter_code
_entity_poly.pdbx_strand_id
1 'polypeptide(L)' 'MYWYQLERDASDLFMKNEEVDCRVAAKSAWDISSGDFVMIRLANGKKYKAVVRKISLFSFKDGFVGEMTVKKTHTT' A
#
# COMPACT_ATOMS: atom_id res chain seq x y z
N MET A 1 -1.64 -13.68 1.09
CA MET A 1 -1.67 -12.40 0.34
C MET A 1 -2.48 -11.39 1.14
N TYR A 2 -1.89 -10.22 1.46
CA TYR A 2 -2.50 -9.19 2.29
C TYR A 2 -3.20 -8.11 1.46
N TRP A 3 -4.23 -7.46 2.03
CA TRP A 3 -5.12 -6.52 1.34
C TRP A 3 -5.08 -5.18 2.08
N TYR A 4 -4.87 -4.09 1.36
CA TYR A 4 -4.77 -2.74 1.90
C TYR A 4 -5.77 -1.81 1.23
N GLN A 5 -6.27 -0.83 1.96
CA GLN A 5 -7.19 0.16 1.44
C GLN A 5 -6.49 1.51 1.32
N LEU A 6 -6.54 2.11 0.13
CA LEU A 6 -6.09 3.48 -0.08
C LEU A 6 -7.20 4.47 0.26
N GLU A 7 -6.80 5.65 0.71
CA GLU A 7 -7.65 6.82 0.75
C GLU A 7 -8.07 7.24 -0.67
N ARG A 8 -9.08 8.11 -0.77
CA ARG A 8 -9.70 8.48 -2.06
C ARG A 8 -8.71 9.18 -2.99
N ASP A 9 -7.95 10.14 -2.49
CA ASP A 9 -6.99 10.90 -3.30
C ASP A 9 -5.81 10.01 -3.75
N ALA A 10 -5.30 9.20 -2.82
CA ALA A 10 -4.31 8.15 -3.09
C ALA A 10 -4.79 7.16 -4.18
N SER A 11 -6.09 6.86 -4.23
CA SER A 11 -6.66 5.97 -5.26
C SER A 11 -6.59 6.58 -6.65
N ASP A 12 -6.84 7.88 -6.80
CA ASP A 12 -6.81 8.57 -8.10
C ASP A 12 -5.37 8.70 -8.63
N LEU A 13 -4.40 8.97 -7.74
CA LEU A 13 -2.97 8.95 -8.08
C LEU A 13 -2.51 7.56 -8.50
N PHE A 14 -2.94 6.52 -7.77
CA PHE A 14 -2.59 5.13 -8.08
C PHE A 14 -3.10 4.71 -9.47
N MET A 15 -4.28 5.20 -9.86
CA MET A 15 -4.86 4.94 -11.18
C MET A 15 -4.10 5.63 -12.32
N LYS A 16 -3.38 6.72 -12.03
CA LYS A 16 -2.48 7.41 -12.98
C LYS A 16 -1.09 6.76 -13.08
N ASN A 17 -0.89 5.60 -12.46
CA ASN A 17 0.37 4.87 -12.44
C ASN A 17 1.49 5.58 -11.66
N GLU A 18 1.10 6.49 -10.77
CA GLU A 18 2.01 7.14 -9.82
C GLU A 18 2.32 6.21 -8.65
N GLU A 19 3.43 6.49 -7.97
CA GLU A 19 3.75 5.83 -6.71
C GLU A 19 2.97 6.52 -5.61
N VAL A 20 2.34 5.72 -4.73
CA VAL A 20 1.42 6.25 -3.73
C VAL A 20 1.78 5.70 -2.36
N ASP A 21 1.87 6.60 -1.39
CA ASP A 21 2.10 6.26 0.00
C ASP A 21 0.80 5.84 0.67
N CYS A 22 0.86 4.78 1.46
CA CYS A 22 -0.29 4.28 2.19
C CYS A 22 0.10 3.83 3.60
N ARG A 23 -0.81 4.09 4.54
CA ARG A 23 -0.65 3.68 5.92
C ARG A 23 -1.12 2.24 6.09
N VAL A 24 -0.31 1.45 6.77
CA VAL A 24 -0.56 0.05 7.06
C VAL A 24 -0.50 -0.18 8.56
N ALA A 25 -1.39 -1.02 9.08
CA ALA A 25 -1.28 -1.46 10.47
C ALA A 25 0.03 -2.24 10.63
N ALA A 26 0.86 -1.92 11.62
CA ALA A 26 2.22 -2.44 11.59
C ALA A 26 2.30 -3.96 11.71
N LYS A 27 1.34 -4.61 12.39
CA LYS A 27 1.27 -6.08 12.43
C LYS A 27 1.29 -6.69 11.02
N SER A 28 0.68 -6.02 10.05
CA SER A 28 0.67 -6.45 8.64
C SER A 28 1.86 -5.92 7.83
N ALA A 29 2.67 -5.05 8.41
CA ALA A 29 3.81 -4.38 7.78
C ALA A 29 5.15 -5.08 8.09
N TRP A 30 5.23 -5.80 9.22
CA TRP A 30 6.39 -6.63 9.57
C TRP A 30 6.66 -7.76 8.56
N ASP A 31 5.61 -8.25 7.90
CA ASP A 31 5.69 -9.36 6.93
C ASP A 31 5.91 -8.90 5.48
N ILE A 32 6.11 -7.60 5.24
CA ILE A 32 6.20 -7.03 3.89
C ILE A 32 7.57 -6.41 3.68
N SER A 33 8.16 -6.72 2.53
CA SER A 33 9.42 -6.14 2.06
C SER A 33 9.22 -5.36 0.76
N SER A 34 10.19 -4.52 0.43
CA SER A 34 10.25 -3.92 -0.91
C SER A 34 10.42 -5.03 -1.97
N GLY A 35 9.69 -4.90 -3.08
CA GLY A 35 9.62 -5.91 -4.13
C GLY A 35 8.44 -6.87 -4.00
N ASP A 36 7.80 -6.93 -2.83
CA ASP A 36 6.64 -7.80 -2.64
C ASP A 36 5.40 -7.30 -3.40
N PHE A 37 4.55 -8.25 -3.78
CA PHE A 37 3.27 -7.95 -4.40
C PHE A 37 2.15 -7.91 -3.37
N VAL A 38 1.38 -6.82 -3.38
CA VAL A 38 0.24 -6.61 -2.49
C VAL A 38 -1.04 -6.37 -3.29
N MET A 39 -2.20 -6.64 -2.66
CA MET A 39 -3.49 -6.27 -3.21
C MET A 39 -3.94 -4.94 -2.61
N ILE A 40 -4.18 -3.96 -3.48
CA ILE A 40 -4.67 -2.64 -3.11
C ILE A 40 -6.14 -2.52 -3.50
N ARG A 41 -7.00 -2.23 -2.53
CA ARG A 41 -8.39 -1.85 -2.74
C ARG A 41 -8.46 -0.33 -2.81
N LEU A 42 -8.97 0.18 -3.92
CA LEU A 42 -9.23 1.60 -4.11
C LEU A 42 -10.54 2.00 -3.41
N ALA A 43 -10.72 3.31 -3.20
CA ALA A 43 -11.93 3.87 -2.61
C ALA A 43 -13.22 3.52 -3.39
N ASN A 44 -13.11 3.30 -4.71
CA ASN A 44 -14.23 2.84 -5.55
C ASN A 44 -14.54 1.34 -5.40
N GLY A 45 -13.84 0.63 -4.51
CA GLY A 45 -14.03 -0.78 -4.22
C GLY A 45 -13.26 -1.74 -5.13
N LYS A 46 -12.68 -1.27 -6.25
CA LYS A 46 -11.86 -2.10 -7.17
C LYS A 46 -10.55 -2.51 -6.51
N LYS A 47 -10.04 -3.68 -6.90
CA LYS A 47 -8.82 -4.26 -6.36
C LYS A 47 -7.76 -4.37 -7.45
N TYR A 48 -6.53 -4.01 -7.12
CA TYR A 48 -5.40 -4.02 -8.04
C TYR A 48 -4.18 -4.68 -7.39
N LYS A 49 -3.37 -5.35 -8.21
CA LYS A 49 -2.06 -5.82 -7.80
C LYS A 49 -1.07 -4.66 -7.91
N ALA A 50 -0.29 -4.46 -6.85
CA ALA A 50 0.75 -3.45 -6.77
C ALA A 50 2.04 -4.09 -6.28
N VAL A 51 3.17 -3.47 -6.59
CA VAL A 51 4.47 -3.81 -6.01
C VAL A 51 4.81 -2.78 -4.93
N VAL A 52 5.33 -3.26 -3.80
CA VAL A 52 5.85 -2.40 -2.74
C VAL A 52 7.21 -1.86 -3.18
N ARG A 53 7.34 -0.55 -3.23
CA ARG A 53 8.60 0.14 -3.55
C ARG A 53 9.42 0.40 -2.31
N LYS A 54 8.76 0.86 -1.26
CA LYS A 54 9.37 1.23 0.01
C LYS A 54 8.40 0.89 1.14
N ILE A 55 8.94 0.50 2.27
CA ILE A 55 8.18 0.32 3.51
C ILE A 55 8.99 0.91 4.66
N SER A 56 8.32 1.60 5.57
CA SER A 56 8.89 2.25 6.74
C SER A 56 7.97 2.01 7.92
N LEU A 57 8.51 1.47 9.01
CA LEU A 57 7.75 1.16 10.21
C LEU A 57 7.95 2.26 11.25
N PHE A 58 6.86 2.85 11.74
CA PHE A 58 6.88 3.83 12.79
C PHE A 58 6.14 3.30 14.02
N SER A 59 6.70 3.56 15.20
CA SER A 59 6.04 3.28 16.48
C SER A 59 5.52 4.60 17.05
N PHE A 60 4.20 4.71 17.20
CA PHE A 60 3.57 5.81 17.93
C PHE A 60 3.07 5.30 19.29
N LYS A 61 2.95 6.21 20.27
CA LYS A 61 2.42 5.89 21.61
C LYS A 61 1.03 5.24 21.58
N ASP A 62 0.25 5.48 20.53
CA ASP A 62 -1.13 4.98 20.36
C ASP A 62 -1.24 3.73 19.45
N GLY A 63 -0.11 3.18 19.00
CA GLY A 63 -0.06 2.01 18.14
C GLY A 63 0.99 2.11 17.05
N PHE A 64 1.36 0.97 16.48
CA PHE A 64 2.32 0.92 15.39
C PHE A 64 1.64 1.17 14.04
N VAL A 65 2.20 2.08 13.24
CA VAL A 65 1.78 2.38 11.87
C VAL A 65 2.98 2.24 10.95
N GLY A 66 2.85 1.41 9.92
CA GLY A 66 3.79 1.43 8.80
C GLY A 66 3.30 2.40 7.73
N GLU A 67 4.23 2.99 7.00
CA GLU A 67 3.98 3.66 5.73
C GLU A 67 4.62 2.82 4.63
N MET A 68 3.88 2.53 3.57
CA MET A 68 4.44 1.87 2.40
C MET A 68 4.09 2.61 1.12
N THR A 69 5.07 2.72 0.24
CA THR A 69 4.92 3.26 -1.10
C THR A 69 4.64 2.11 -2.06
N VAL A 70 3.55 2.18 -2.80
CA VAL A 70 3.15 1.14 -3.77
C VAL A 70 3.06 1.69 -5.19
N LYS A 71 3.42 0.86 -6.17
CA LYS A 71 3.26 1.16 -7.59
C LYS A 71 2.42 0.11 -8.28
N LYS A 72 1.48 0.54 -9.13
CA LYS A 72 0.70 -0.36 -9.96
C LYS A 72 1.64 -1.17 -10.86
N THR A 73 1.46 -2.48 -10.86
CA THR A 73 2.19 -3.37 -11.78
C THR A 73 1.38 -3.49 -13.07
N HIS A 74 1.98 -3.18 -14.22
CA HIS A 74 1.40 -3.55 -15.51
C HIS A 74 1.38 -5.08 -15.59
N THR A 75 0.24 -5.69 -15.34
CA THR A 75 -0.03 -7.03 -15.84
C THR A 75 -0.30 -6.87 -17.33
N THR A 76 0.65 -7.29 -18.15
CA THR A 76 0.44 -7.63 -19.57
C THR A 76 -0.69 -8.63 -19.71
#